data_AF-A0A6G1MK56-F1
#
_entry.id   AF-A0A6G1MK56-F1
#
_cell.length_a   1.000
_cell.length_b   1.000
_cell.length_c   1.000
_cell.angle_alpha   90.00
_cell.angle_beta   90.00
_cell.angle_gamma   90.00
#
_symmetry.space_group_name_H-M   'P 1'
#
loop_
_entity.id
_entity.type
_entity.pdbx_description
1 polymer ?
#
loop_
_entity_poly.entity_id
_entity_poly.type
_entity_poly.pdbx_seq_one_letter_code
_entity_poly.pdbx_strand_id
1 'polypeptide(L)'
;MVVADEYPPALAKFLKSVTSVKADDATEILTGLLKRREIKSSRNVAKAVTKLLLRFVSQNRHTKLSESQGLIKDVKDLGKTIIAAQPRELVIGNIVRRVLGIIREECHDSNPLLGFADLPLGGRLSRASSIGDESADLGSNPGSGTATPYSGRPFSRDGGEEDIDAMSRRKSKAYIPPNPRDLTRQGSIALPNPNFGENNLQHALFFLLRLQPEELPNDSPGLKPQSKEPFQDKDIRGDVIEGIKELMDELELVDEQVAAHSETHIHANEIVMVLGSSPTLQAFLMKAAVKRKFTVVMIEAYPNDSRATQDVLKAPSKFTTPTGLKQMGKNAAKDEPLTTAEMKATLTSVGVETILIPDSAVPAVMSRVNKVLMGTHVILRNGSMITTAGARTVARCAQEHSIPVVVVSGVYKLSPLYPFDPDSMLETGESSTVIGWADSEMVGNAEIINPTMDFVPGELVDHYITNVGGYTPQNLYKLVEEQYGNANDTLE
;
A
#
# COMPACT_ATOMS: atom_id res chain seq x y z
N MET A 1 -3.44 -21.95 29.18
CA MET A 1 -2.52 -22.36 28.09
C MET A 1 -3.39 -22.57 26.86
N VAL A 2 -3.41 -21.72 25.85
CA VAL A 2 -2.27 -21.09 25.16
C VAL A 2 -2.52 -19.59 24.97
N VAL A 3 -1.56 -18.81 25.46
CA VAL A 3 -1.31 -17.40 25.13
C VAL A 3 0.11 -17.42 24.58
N ALA A 4 0.26 -17.19 23.29
CA ALA A 4 1.50 -16.85 22.61
C ALA A 4 1.11 -16.43 21.19
N ASP A 5 1.83 -15.51 20.56
CA ASP A 5 1.73 -15.26 19.14
C ASP A 5 1.94 -16.55 18.34
N GLU A 6 0.86 -17.26 18.03
CA GLU A 6 0.90 -18.45 17.18
C GLU A 6 0.97 -18.01 15.73
N TYR A 7 2.17 -17.58 15.35
CA TYR A 7 2.66 -17.77 14.00
C TYR A 7 2.43 -19.24 13.59
N PRO A 8 2.19 -19.53 12.29
CA PRO A 8 2.21 -20.90 11.80
C PRO A 8 3.46 -21.62 12.35
N PRO A 9 3.35 -22.87 12.82
CA PRO A 9 4.46 -23.55 13.52
C PRO A 9 5.75 -23.57 12.67
N ALA A 10 5.59 -23.63 11.35
CA ALA A 10 6.67 -23.51 10.37
C ALA A 10 7.40 -22.15 10.44
N LEU A 11 6.67 -21.04 10.53
CA LEU A 11 7.24 -19.70 10.63
C LEU A 11 7.93 -19.48 11.98
N ALA A 12 7.31 -19.89 13.08
CA ALA A 12 7.93 -19.76 14.41
C ALA A 12 9.25 -20.55 14.49
N LYS A 13 9.29 -21.74 13.89
CA LYS A 13 10.50 -22.55 13.76
C LYS A 13 11.55 -21.85 12.91
N PHE A 14 11.15 -21.29 11.77
CA PHE A 14 12.03 -20.54 10.88
C PHE A 14 12.62 -19.28 11.56
N LEU A 15 11.80 -18.42 12.16
CA LEU A 15 12.28 -17.20 12.81
C LEU A 15 13.27 -17.47 13.94
N LYS A 16 13.17 -18.63 14.61
CA LYS A 16 14.14 -19.09 15.60
C LYS A 16 15.43 -19.57 14.93
N SER A 17 15.33 -20.40 13.89
CA SER A 17 16.50 -20.97 13.21
C SER A 17 17.31 -19.95 12.42
N VAL A 18 16.69 -18.91 11.86
CA VAL A 18 17.38 -17.86 11.07
C VAL A 18 18.47 -17.16 11.87
N THR A 19 18.30 -17.04 13.19
CA THR A 19 19.28 -16.36 14.05
C THR A 19 20.58 -17.16 14.20
N SER A 20 20.50 -18.50 14.19
CA SER A 20 21.64 -19.39 14.39
C SER A 20 22.29 -19.85 13.08
N VAL A 21 21.50 -20.01 12.02
CA VAL A 21 21.93 -20.62 10.75
C VAL A 21 22.71 -19.61 9.88
N LYS A 22 23.50 -20.12 8.92
CA LYS A 22 24.16 -19.30 7.88
C LYS A 22 23.12 -18.75 6.92
N ALA A 23 23.42 -17.64 6.26
CA ALA A 23 22.45 -16.98 5.40
C ALA A 23 22.04 -17.85 4.20
N ASP A 24 23.00 -18.53 3.55
CA ASP A 24 22.72 -19.42 2.41
C ASP A 24 21.83 -20.61 2.81
N ASP A 25 22.13 -21.26 3.94
CA ASP A 25 21.27 -22.34 4.44
C ASP A 25 19.85 -21.82 4.79
N ALA A 26 19.76 -20.59 5.30
CA ALA A 26 18.48 -19.97 5.62
C ALA A 26 17.66 -19.58 4.38
N THR A 27 18.31 -19.20 3.27
CA THR A 27 17.64 -18.91 2.00
C THR A 27 17.05 -20.20 1.41
N GLU A 28 17.76 -21.31 1.46
CA GLU A 28 17.26 -22.62 1.01
C GLU A 28 16.06 -23.08 1.83
N ILE A 29 16.14 -22.94 3.17
CA ILE A 29 15.02 -23.28 4.06
C ILE A 29 13.79 -22.43 3.72
N LEU A 30 13.94 -21.10 3.59
CA LEU A 30 12.82 -20.22 3.26
C LEU A 30 12.23 -20.55 1.89
N THR A 31 13.08 -20.76 0.89
CA THR A 31 12.69 -21.17 -0.47
C THR A 31 11.86 -22.46 -0.44
N GLY A 32 12.29 -23.45 0.36
CA GLY A 32 11.54 -24.69 0.57
C GLY A 32 10.18 -24.47 1.23
N LEU A 33 10.10 -23.59 2.23
CA LEU A 33 8.84 -23.26 2.93
C LEU A 33 7.85 -22.52 2.02
N LEU A 34 8.34 -21.61 1.18
CA LEU A 34 7.53 -20.87 0.20
C LEU A 34 7.00 -21.79 -0.89
N LYS A 35 7.86 -22.64 -1.48
CA LYS A 35 7.44 -23.63 -2.48
C LYS A 35 6.36 -24.59 -1.97
N ARG A 36 6.41 -24.95 -0.68
CA ARG A 36 5.41 -25.81 -0.02
C ARG A 36 4.17 -25.06 0.48
N ARG A 37 4.12 -23.73 0.34
CA ARG A 37 3.03 -22.86 0.82
C ARG A 37 2.71 -23.06 2.31
N GLU A 38 3.73 -23.32 3.13
CA GLU A 38 3.57 -23.49 4.58
C GLU A 38 3.41 -22.13 5.29
N ILE A 39 4.00 -21.08 4.73
CA ILE A 39 3.86 -19.71 5.23
C ILE A 39 2.79 -19.02 4.40
N LYS A 40 1.58 -18.94 4.97
CA LYS A 40 0.44 -18.19 4.41
C LYS A 40 0.31 -16.85 5.15
N SER A 41 -0.27 -15.85 4.47
CA SER A 41 -0.36 -14.42 4.86
C SER A 41 0.82 -13.56 4.43
N SER A 42 0.49 -12.46 3.74
CA SER A 42 1.42 -11.42 3.30
C SER A 42 2.26 -10.83 4.44
N ARG A 43 1.69 -10.67 5.64
CA ARG A 43 2.44 -10.15 6.81
C ARG A 43 3.51 -11.14 7.28
N ASN A 44 3.16 -12.42 7.34
CA ASN A 44 4.06 -13.49 7.76
C ASN A 44 5.24 -13.65 6.80
N VAL A 45 4.96 -13.59 5.50
CA VAL A 45 5.98 -13.60 4.44
C VAL A 45 6.89 -12.38 4.57
N ALA A 46 6.33 -11.17 4.72
CA ALA A 46 7.12 -9.94 4.87
C ALA A 46 8.09 -10.01 6.06
N LYS A 47 7.63 -10.48 7.23
CA LYS A 47 8.48 -10.66 8.42
C LYS A 47 9.59 -11.69 8.19
N ALA A 48 9.27 -12.82 7.57
CA ALA A 48 10.24 -13.87 7.28
C ALA A 48 11.35 -13.39 6.32
N VAL A 49 10.97 -12.70 5.24
CA VAL A 49 11.90 -12.15 4.24
C VAL A 49 12.77 -11.05 4.85
N THR A 50 12.19 -10.12 5.60
CA THR A 50 12.93 -9.02 6.25
C THR A 50 14.00 -9.58 7.20
N LYS A 51 13.64 -10.59 8.00
CA LYS A 51 14.59 -11.22 8.93
C LYS A 51 15.70 -12.00 8.21
N LEU A 52 15.39 -12.63 7.08
CA LEU A 52 16.39 -13.28 6.23
C LEU A 52 17.36 -12.26 5.64
N LEU A 53 16.86 -11.15 5.10
CA LEU A 53 17.69 -10.07 4.55
C LEU A 53 18.58 -9.43 5.62
N LEU A 54 18.06 -9.21 6.82
CA LEU A 54 18.84 -8.76 7.98
C LEU A 54 20.02 -9.70 8.27
N ARG A 55 19.75 -11.02 8.27
CA ARG A 55 20.79 -12.03 8.52
C ARG A 55 21.82 -12.06 7.38
N PHE A 56 21.37 -11.93 6.14
CA PHE A 56 22.23 -11.91 4.95
C PHE A 56 23.18 -10.71 4.97
N VAL A 57 22.65 -9.49 5.16
CA VAL A 57 23.47 -8.27 5.25
C VAL A 57 24.43 -8.32 6.44
N SER A 58 24.03 -8.91 7.57
CA SER A 58 24.91 -9.09 8.73
C SER A 58 26.10 -10.04 8.47
N GLN A 59 25.98 -11.00 7.55
CA GLN A 59 27.01 -11.99 7.24
C GLN A 59 27.80 -11.68 5.97
N ASN A 60 27.34 -10.70 5.17
CA ASN A 60 27.98 -10.34 3.92
C ASN A 60 29.39 -9.79 4.12
N ARG A 61 30.22 -10.02 3.09
CA ARG A 61 31.63 -9.61 3.06
C ARG A 61 31.77 -8.13 2.71
N HIS A 62 30.85 -7.61 1.91
CA HIS A 62 30.81 -6.23 1.45
C HIS A 62 30.31 -5.32 2.56
N THR A 63 31.26 -4.72 3.28
CA THR A 63 31.02 -3.81 4.42
C THR A 63 31.26 -2.35 4.04
N LYS A 64 32.07 -2.12 3.02
CA LYS A 64 32.59 -0.82 2.65
C LYS A 64 31.75 -0.14 1.58
N LEU A 65 31.73 1.19 1.59
CA LEU A 65 31.05 2.03 0.60
C LEU A 65 31.54 1.76 -0.82
N SER A 66 32.85 1.52 -0.99
CA SER A 66 33.45 1.16 -2.30
C SER A 66 32.91 -0.15 -2.90
N GLU A 67 32.40 -1.05 -2.06
CA GLU A 67 31.85 -2.36 -2.45
C GLU A 67 30.31 -2.40 -2.43
N SER A 68 29.66 -1.26 -2.24
CA SER A 68 28.20 -1.12 -2.19
C SER A 68 27.47 -1.75 -3.39
N GLN A 69 28.04 -1.62 -4.58
CA GLN A 69 27.49 -2.23 -5.80
C GLN A 69 27.52 -3.77 -5.76
N GLY A 70 28.52 -4.35 -5.10
CA GLY A 70 28.59 -5.80 -4.85
C GLY A 70 27.47 -6.25 -3.92
N LEU A 71 27.23 -5.52 -2.82
CA LEU A 71 26.14 -5.79 -1.89
C LEU A 71 24.76 -5.71 -2.56
N ILE A 72 24.54 -4.68 -3.40
CA ILE A 72 23.30 -4.51 -4.16
C ILE A 72 23.09 -5.72 -5.09
N LYS A 73 24.15 -6.18 -5.77
CA LYS A 73 24.07 -7.35 -6.65
C LYS A 73 23.73 -8.63 -5.88
N ASP A 74 24.40 -8.87 -4.75
CA ASP A 74 24.18 -10.05 -3.91
C ASP A 74 22.74 -10.10 -3.37
N VAL A 75 22.21 -8.97 -2.89
CA VAL A 75 20.82 -8.86 -2.42
C VAL A 75 19.83 -9.06 -3.57
N LYS A 76 20.13 -8.54 -4.78
CA LYS A 76 19.32 -8.77 -5.97
C LYS A 76 19.28 -10.24 -6.37
N ASP A 77 20.42 -10.93 -6.38
CA ASP A 77 20.51 -12.34 -6.76
C ASP A 77 19.79 -13.25 -5.75
N LEU A 78 19.91 -12.95 -4.45
CA LEU A 78 19.11 -13.58 -3.40
C LEU A 78 17.62 -13.31 -3.60
N GLY A 79 17.24 -12.05 -3.86
CA GLY A 79 15.87 -11.66 -4.15
C GLY A 79 15.26 -12.45 -5.31
N LYS A 80 15.98 -12.57 -6.42
CA LYS A 80 15.56 -13.36 -7.60
C LYS A 80 15.31 -14.83 -7.26
N THR A 81 16.16 -15.42 -6.43
CA THR A 81 16.02 -16.83 -6.01
C THR A 81 14.74 -17.05 -5.18
N ILE A 82 14.43 -16.12 -4.27
CA ILE A 82 13.24 -16.23 -3.43
C ILE A 82 11.97 -15.90 -4.22
N ILE A 83 12.00 -14.90 -5.10
CA ILE A 83 10.87 -14.55 -5.98
C ILE A 83 10.55 -15.73 -6.92
N ALA A 84 11.56 -16.39 -7.48
CA ALA A 84 11.37 -17.58 -8.31
C ALA A 84 10.74 -18.76 -7.55
N ALA A 85 10.82 -18.77 -6.20
CA ALA A 85 10.17 -19.78 -5.37
C ALA A 85 8.64 -19.63 -5.36
N GLN A 86 8.15 -18.39 -5.34
CA GLN A 86 6.73 -18.06 -5.31
C GLN A 86 6.49 -16.69 -5.98
N PRO A 87 6.41 -16.64 -7.33
CA PRO A 87 6.36 -15.37 -8.08
C PRO A 87 5.05 -14.61 -7.87
N ARG A 88 3.98 -15.30 -7.48
CA ARG A 88 2.65 -14.68 -7.22
C ARG A 88 2.60 -13.91 -5.89
N GLU A 89 3.56 -14.13 -4.99
CA GLU A 89 3.63 -13.40 -3.72
C GLU A 89 4.50 -12.14 -3.87
N LEU A 90 3.90 -11.08 -4.40
CA LEU A 90 4.61 -9.85 -4.74
C LEU A 90 5.20 -9.11 -3.53
N VAL A 91 4.70 -9.41 -2.32
CA VAL A 91 5.21 -8.86 -1.06
C VAL A 91 6.69 -9.19 -0.86
N ILE A 92 7.15 -10.35 -1.34
CA ILE A 92 8.58 -10.72 -1.30
C ILE A 92 9.40 -9.69 -2.08
N GLY A 93 9.01 -9.42 -3.32
CA GLY A 93 9.67 -8.45 -4.18
C GLY A 93 9.58 -7.03 -3.62
N ASN A 94 8.44 -6.66 -3.02
CA ASN A 94 8.27 -5.37 -2.36
C ASN A 94 9.29 -5.16 -1.23
N ILE A 95 9.42 -6.13 -0.33
CA ILE A 95 10.40 -6.04 0.77
C ILE A 95 11.82 -5.98 0.24
N VAL A 96 12.17 -6.81 -0.76
CA VAL A 96 13.51 -6.78 -1.37
C VAL A 96 13.81 -5.41 -1.98
N ARG A 97 12.88 -4.83 -2.76
CA ARG A 97 13.03 -3.49 -3.34
C ARG A 97 13.19 -2.42 -2.27
N ARG A 98 12.47 -2.54 -1.17
CA ARG A 98 12.57 -1.59 -0.04
C ARG A 98 13.94 -1.66 0.64
N VAL A 99 14.46 -2.87 0.87
CA VAL A 99 15.82 -3.05 1.40
C VAL A 99 16.89 -2.54 0.43
N LEU A 100 16.73 -2.75 -0.88
CA LEU A 100 17.61 -2.17 -1.89
C LEU A 100 17.55 -0.63 -1.91
N GLY A 101 16.37 -0.06 -1.68
CA GLY A 101 16.17 1.38 -1.48
C GLY A 101 16.97 1.91 -0.29
N ILE A 102 16.83 1.26 0.87
CA ILE A 102 17.59 1.60 2.10
C ILE A 102 19.10 1.56 1.83
N ILE A 103 19.60 0.50 1.17
CA ILE A 103 21.04 0.40 0.85
C ILE A 103 21.49 1.57 -0.03
N ARG A 104 20.69 1.99 -1.01
CA ARG A 104 21.05 3.10 -1.91
C ARG A 104 21.03 4.45 -1.21
N GLU A 105 20.03 4.70 -0.38
CA GLU A 105 19.90 5.94 0.38
C GLU A 105 21.11 6.15 1.27
N GLU A 106 21.50 5.11 2.03
CA GLU A 106 22.68 5.15 2.90
C GLU A 106 24.00 5.31 2.13
N CYS A 107 24.09 4.74 0.92
CA CYS A 107 25.25 4.93 0.05
C CYS A 107 25.34 6.37 -0.49
N HIS A 108 24.20 6.97 -0.83
CA HIS A 108 24.14 8.32 -1.35
C HIS A 108 24.47 9.36 -0.26
N ASP A 109 23.90 9.20 0.94
CA ASP A 109 24.14 10.11 2.07
C ASP A 109 25.61 10.10 2.51
N SER A 110 26.29 8.97 2.33
CA SER A 110 27.72 8.83 2.61
C SER A 110 28.62 9.44 1.51
N ASN A 111 28.09 9.81 0.33
CA ASN A 111 28.88 10.35 -0.78
C ASN A 111 28.20 11.54 -1.51
N PRO A 112 28.14 12.72 -0.89
CA PRO A 112 27.45 13.89 -1.44
C PRO A 112 28.06 14.44 -2.75
N LEU A 113 29.30 14.06 -3.12
CA LEU A 113 29.95 14.48 -4.36
C LEU A 113 29.58 13.62 -5.59
N LEU A 114 29.03 12.42 -5.38
CA LEU A 114 28.47 11.58 -6.44
C LEU A 114 26.97 11.89 -6.73
N GLY A 115 26.35 12.73 -5.89
CA GLY A 115 24.95 13.14 -6.00
C GLY A 115 24.58 13.98 -7.22
N PHE A 116 25.52 14.29 -8.12
CA PHE A 116 25.18 14.93 -9.40
C PHE A 116 25.04 13.93 -10.56
N ALA A 117 25.62 12.74 -10.47
CA ALA A 117 25.60 11.75 -11.54
C ALA A 117 24.46 10.72 -11.40
N ASP A 118 24.05 10.39 -10.16
CA ASP A 118 23.21 9.22 -9.89
C ASP A 118 21.93 9.47 -9.06
N LEU A 119 21.43 10.71 -8.98
CA LEU A 119 20.14 11.01 -8.31
C LEU A 119 18.98 10.26 -9.01
N PRO A 120 18.27 9.34 -8.34
CA PRO A 120 16.88 9.06 -8.67
C PRO A 120 16.05 10.25 -8.17
N LEU A 121 15.16 10.79 -9.00
CA LEU A 121 14.20 11.82 -8.61
C LEU A 121 13.55 11.46 -7.24
N GLY A 122 13.60 12.35 -6.24
CA GLY A 122 12.69 12.28 -5.09
C GLY A 122 13.24 12.21 -3.66
N GLY A 123 14.54 12.35 -3.39
CA GLY A 123 15.07 12.38 -2.02
C GLY A 123 14.80 13.70 -1.28
N ARG A 124 14.26 13.64 -0.06
CA ARG A 124 14.02 14.79 0.84
C ARG A 124 15.33 15.49 1.21
N LEU A 125 15.39 16.81 1.00
CA LEU A 125 16.36 17.67 1.70
C LEU A 125 15.87 17.90 3.14
N SER A 126 16.33 17.11 4.10
CA SER A 126 16.19 17.47 5.52
C SER A 126 17.49 18.02 6.10
N ARG A 127 17.41 19.32 6.43
CA ARG A 127 17.99 19.95 7.63
C ARG A 127 19.52 20.13 7.64
N ALA A 128 19.98 21.18 6.96
CA ALA A 128 21.23 21.86 7.31
C ALA A 128 20.95 22.99 8.30
N SER A 129 21.63 22.91 9.44
CA SER A 129 21.65 23.84 10.57
C SER A 129 22.27 25.20 10.23
N SER A 130 21.57 26.25 10.68
CA SER A 130 22.05 27.58 11.09
C SER A 130 23.52 27.94 10.83
N ILE A 131 23.76 28.88 9.90
CA ILE A 131 24.84 29.88 9.98
C ILE A 131 24.25 31.18 9.40
N GLY A 132 24.31 32.26 10.19
CA GLY A 132 23.81 33.57 9.81
C GLY A 132 24.75 34.31 8.89
N ASP A 133 24.22 35.30 8.18
CA ASP A 133 24.94 36.56 8.00
C ASP A 133 23.98 37.72 7.71
N GLU A 134 24.28 38.82 8.38
CA GLU A 134 23.61 40.12 8.31
C GLU A 134 24.00 40.90 7.05
N SER A 135 23.07 41.69 6.52
CA SER A 135 23.20 43.13 6.19
C SER A 135 22.03 43.53 5.27
N ALA A 136 21.10 44.34 5.80
CA ALA A 136 21.01 45.79 5.63
C ALA A 136 20.42 46.19 4.26
N ASP A 137 19.56 47.18 4.09
CA ASP A 137 18.72 48.06 4.91
C ASP A 137 17.92 48.83 3.84
N LEU A 138 16.75 49.37 4.21
CA LEU A 138 16.06 50.55 3.65
C LEU A 138 14.55 50.39 3.83
N GLY A 139 14.07 51.01 4.90
CA GLY A 139 12.67 51.07 5.27
C GLY A 139 11.83 52.05 4.45
N SER A 140 10.51 51.89 4.58
CA SER A 140 9.57 52.95 5.02
C SER A 140 8.14 52.41 4.95
N ASN A 141 7.47 52.43 6.09
CA ASN A 141 6.01 52.30 6.25
C ASN A 141 5.43 53.75 6.31
N PRO A 142 4.11 54.02 6.47
CA PRO A 142 2.92 53.15 6.45
C PRO A 142 1.66 53.78 5.75
N GLY A 143 0.53 53.06 5.70
CA GLY A 143 -0.78 53.66 6.03
C GLY A 143 -2.01 53.45 5.12
N SER A 144 -3.07 52.86 5.72
CA SER A 144 -4.52 53.02 5.45
C SER A 144 -5.10 52.45 4.13
N GLY A 145 -6.32 51.89 4.06
CA GLY A 145 -7.40 51.75 5.03
C GLY A 145 -8.57 50.94 4.44
N THR A 146 -9.33 50.31 5.36
CA THR A 146 -10.80 50.15 5.43
C THR A 146 -11.70 49.97 4.19
N ALA A 147 -12.53 48.91 4.27
CA ALA A 147 -13.98 48.84 3.96
C ALA A 147 -14.40 48.83 2.47
N THR A 148 -15.49 48.22 1.96
CA THR A 148 -16.55 47.26 2.33
C THR A 148 -17.31 46.94 1.00
N PRO A 149 -18.18 45.91 0.92
CA PRO A 149 -18.83 45.46 -0.34
C PRO A 149 -20.23 46.06 -0.56
N TYR A 150 -20.79 46.11 -1.79
CA TYR A 150 -22.26 46.00 -2.07
C TYR A 150 -22.68 46.03 -3.56
N SER A 151 -23.77 45.30 -3.87
CA SER A 151 -24.81 45.46 -4.93
C SER A 151 -24.43 45.36 -6.43
N GLY A 152 -25.23 44.81 -7.36
CA GLY A 152 -26.59 44.25 -7.33
C GLY A 152 -27.38 44.61 -8.61
N ARG A 153 -27.70 43.59 -9.46
CA ARG A 153 -28.85 43.45 -10.42
C ARG A 153 -28.99 44.45 -11.61
N PRO A 154 -29.87 44.26 -12.66
CA PRO A 154 -31.01 43.30 -12.81
C PRO A 154 -31.28 42.62 -14.20
N PHE A 155 -32.15 41.58 -14.13
CA PHE A 155 -33.21 41.05 -15.03
C PHE A 155 -33.22 41.21 -16.57
N SER A 156 -33.55 40.12 -17.28
CA SER A 156 -34.81 39.98 -18.07
C SER A 156 -35.14 38.53 -18.44
N ARG A 157 -36.44 38.29 -18.62
CA ARG A 157 -37.21 37.04 -18.68
C ARG A 157 -37.86 36.98 -20.06
N ASP A 158 -37.90 35.82 -20.72
CA ASP A 158 -39.05 35.44 -21.53
C ASP A 158 -39.15 33.92 -21.70
N GLY A 159 -40.38 33.42 -21.74
CA GLY A 159 -40.74 32.01 -21.86
C GLY A 159 -41.61 31.74 -23.09
N GLY A 160 -41.82 30.46 -23.39
CA GLY A 160 -42.77 29.96 -24.40
C GLY A 160 -42.73 28.44 -24.48
N GLU A 161 -43.90 27.81 -24.35
CA GLU A 161 -44.21 26.38 -24.18
C GLU A 161 -44.40 25.60 -25.51
N GLU A 162 -44.67 24.28 -25.34
CA GLU A 162 -45.31 23.28 -26.25
C GLU A 162 -44.39 22.57 -27.26
N ASP A 163 -44.46 21.26 -27.57
CA ASP A 163 -45.19 20.09 -27.06
C ASP A 163 -44.62 18.79 -27.72
N ILE A 164 -44.86 17.64 -27.08
CA ILE A 164 -45.09 16.23 -27.55
C ILE A 164 -44.20 15.44 -28.57
N ASP A 165 -43.95 14.18 -28.16
CA ASP A 165 -43.77 12.91 -28.91
C ASP A 165 -42.59 12.68 -29.89
N ALA A 166 -41.70 11.73 -29.53
CA ALA A 166 -41.25 10.65 -30.43
C ALA A 166 -40.31 9.64 -29.71
N MET A 167 -40.83 8.43 -29.47
CA MET A 167 -40.04 7.22 -29.30
C MET A 167 -39.32 6.86 -30.61
N SER A 168 -38.17 6.17 -30.48
CA SER A 168 -37.56 5.24 -31.45
C SER A 168 -36.32 5.71 -32.22
N ARG A 169 -35.27 4.87 -32.08
CA ARG A 169 -34.07 4.71 -32.93
C ARG A 169 -32.97 5.78 -32.83
N ARG A 170 -31.99 5.55 -31.95
CA ARG A 170 -30.61 5.99 -32.18
C ARG A 170 -29.73 4.80 -32.53
N LYS A 171 -29.44 4.67 -33.83
CA LYS A 171 -28.31 3.89 -34.34
C LYS A 171 -27.00 4.57 -33.90
N SER A 172 -26.05 3.77 -33.48
CA SER A 172 -24.68 4.13 -33.14
C SER A 172 -24.01 4.95 -34.25
N LYS A 173 -23.51 6.14 -33.91
CA LYS A 173 -22.63 6.95 -34.77
C LYS A 173 -21.20 6.76 -34.25
N ALA A 174 -20.32 6.26 -35.11
CA ALA A 174 -18.91 6.02 -34.82
C ALA A 174 -18.18 7.32 -34.44
N TYR A 175 -17.34 7.23 -33.41
CA TYR A 175 -16.48 8.31 -32.94
C TYR A 175 -15.29 8.49 -33.89
N ILE A 176 -15.08 9.71 -34.37
CA ILE A 176 -13.87 10.14 -35.10
C ILE A 176 -13.17 11.15 -34.19
N PRO A 177 -11.91 10.94 -33.77
CA PRO A 177 -11.21 11.92 -32.95
C PRO A 177 -10.86 13.18 -33.76
N PRO A 178 -10.93 14.39 -33.17
CA PRO A 178 -10.54 15.61 -33.87
C PRO A 178 -9.01 15.76 -33.95
N ASN A 179 -8.56 16.43 -35.00
CA ASN A 179 -7.15 16.69 -35.32
C ASN A 179 -6.54 17.72 -34.33
N PRO A 180 -5.24 17.62 -33.97
CA PRO A 180 -4.69 18.28 -32.78
C PRO A 180 -4.21 19.73 -33.01
N ARG A 181 -4.96 20.56 -33.76
CA ARG A 181 -4.51 21.94 -34.09
C ARG A 181 -5.33 23.10 -33.53
N ASP A 182 -6.42 22.85 -32.80
CA ASP A 182 -7.34 23.91 -32.35
C ASP A 182 -7.45 24.06 -30.81
N LEU A 183 -6.33 24.16 -30.10
CA LEU A 183 -6.31 24.52 -28.67
C LEU A 183 -5.26 25.60 -28.36
N THR A 184 -5.46 26.79 -28.92
CA THR A 184 -4.88 28.03 -28.37
C THR A 184 -5.92 29.15 -28.42
N ARG A 185 -6.85 29.15 -27.47
CA ARG A 185 -7.47 30.41 -27.01
C ARG A 185 -7.66 30.37 -25.49
N GLN A 186 -7.04 31.36 -24.87
CA GLN A 186 -6.91 31.60 -23.45
C GLN A 186 -8.26 31.84 -22.76
N GLY A 187 -8.39 31.29 -21.56
CA GLY A 187 -9.34 31.71 -20.53
C GLY A 187 -8.67 31.49 -19.18
N SER A 188 -8.09 32.54 -18.61
CA SER A 188 -7.34 32.55 -17.35
C SER A 188 -8.25 32.25 -16.15
N ILE A 189 -8.01 31.12 -15.48
CA ILE A 189 -8.51 30.83 -14.13
C ILE A 189 -7.32 30.89 -13.18
N ALA A 190 -7.48 31.66 -12.11
CA ALA A 190 -6.47 31.93 -11.09
C ALA A 190 -6.07 30.66 -10.32
N LEU A 191 -4.76 30.42 -10.21
CA LEU A 191 -4.16 29.37 -9.38
C LEU A 191 -4.04 29.85 -7.92
N PRO A 192 -4.38 29.03 -6.91
CA PRO A 192 -3.95 29.26 -5.55
C PRO A 192 -2.61 28.57 -5.26
N ASN A 193 -1.64 29.38 -4.80
CA ASN A 193 -0.41 29.08 -4.02
C ASN A 193 0.56 27.94 -4.46
N PRO A 194 1.84 28.25 -4.78
CA PRO A 194 2.78 27.29 -5.38
C PRO A 194 3.65 26.47 -4.41
N ASN A 195 3.36 26.42 -3.11
CA ASN A 195 4.35 25.92 -2.14
C ASN A 195 4.41 24.41 -1.89
N PHE A 196 3.71 23.57 -2.66
CA PHE A 196 3.84 22.11 -2.53
C PHE A 196 3.66 21.40 -3.88
N GLY A 197 4.77 20.92 -4.47
CA GLY A 197 4.73 19.79 -5.40
C GLY A 197 5.22 20.00 -6.85
N GLU A 198 5.81 21.14 -7.22
CA GLU A 198 6.28 21.37 -8.61
C GLU A 198 7.64 20.73 -8.97
N ASN A 199 8.38 20.18 -7.99
CA ASN A 199 9.80 19.88 -8.19
C ASN A 199 10.06 18.66 -9.10
N ASN A 200 9.19 17.65 -9.13
CA ASN A 200 9.52 16.38 -9.83
C ASN A 200 9.48 16.48 -11.36
N LEU A 201 8.51 17.20 -11.95
CA LEU A 201 8.44 17.35 -13.42
C LEU A 201 9.49 18.34 -13.94
N GLN A 202 9.77 19.40 -13.18
CA GLN A 202 10.80 20.37 -13.53
C GLN A 202 12.18 19.72 -13.55
N HIS A 203 12.52 18.84 -12.59
CA HIS A 203 13.80 18.14 -12.59
C HIS A 203 13.99 17.15 -13.77
N ALA A 204 12.97 16.39 -14.17
CA ALA A 204 13.08 15.45 -15.30
C ALA A 204 13.26 16.17 -16.66
N LEU A 205 12.49 17.23 -16.91
CA LEU A 205 12.65 18.06 -18.10
C LEU A 205 13.95 18.85 -18.09
N PHE A 206 14.41 19.30 -16.92
CA PHE A 206 15.69 19.97 -16.75
C PHE A 206 16.88 19.01 -16.90
N PHE A 207 16.70 17.72 -16.59
CA PHE A 207 17.69 16.68 -16.87
C PHE A 207 17.91 16.49 -18.38
N LEU A 208 16.85 16.60 -19.18
CA LEU A 208 16.98 16.59 -20.65
C LEU A 208 17.79 17.79 -21.16
N LEU A 209 17.75 18.91 -20.44
CA LEU A 209 18.49 20.13 -20.74
C LEU A 209 19.91 20.15 -20.17
N ARG A 210 20.33 19.12 -19.42
CA ARG A 210 21.74 18.99 -19.03
C ARG A 210 22.56 18.66 -20.27
N LEU A 211 23.52 19.53 -20.57
CA LEU A 211 24.67 19.15 -21.38
C LEU A 211 25.30 17.90 -20.72
N GLN A 212 25.43 16.82 -21.49
CA GLN A 212 26.27 15.70 -21.08
C GLN A 212 27.65 16.28 -20.73
N PRO A 213 28.33 15.80 -19.67
CA PRO A 213 29.72 16.18 -19.47
C PRO A 213 30.51 15.67 -20.67
N GLU A 214 30.71 16.53 -21.66
CA GLU A 214 31.80 16.34 -22.62
C GLU A 214 33.06 16.22 -21.79
N GLU A 215 33.82 15.16 -22.06
CA GLU A 215 35.18 15.00 -21.56
C GLU A 215 35.94 16.29 -21.87
N LEU A 216 36.22 17.09 -20.84
CA LEU A 216 37.06 18.28 -21.02
C LEU A 216 38.39 17.83 -21.66
N PRO A 217 38.83 18.44 -22.78
CA PRO A 217 40.16 18.21 -23.30
C PRO A 217 41.17 18.52 -22.20
N ASN A 218 42.08 17.59 -21.96
CA ASN A 218 43.00 17.58 -20.82
C ASN A 218 44.17 18.60 -20.96
N ASP A 219 43.94 19.73 -21.62
CA ASP A 219 44.95 20.74 -21.90
C ASP A 219 44.63 22.05 -21.19
N SER A 220 44.97 22.09 -19.90
CA SER A 220 45.17 23.36 -19.17
C SER A 220 46.33 23.16 -18.20
N PRO A 221 47.54 23.69 -18.50
CA PRO A 221 48.67 23.60 -17.59
C PRO A 221 48.52 24.67 -16.51
N GLY A 222 48.29 24.29 -15.25
CA GLY A 222 48.49 25.26 -14.16
C GLY A 222 47.77 25.10 -12.83
N LEU A 223 46.92 24.09 -12.62
CA LEU A 223 46.34 23.85 -11.29
C LEU A 223 46.74 22.46 -10.82
N LYS A 224 47.70 22.42 -9.89
CA LYS A 224 47.99 21.19 -9.13
C LYS A 224 46.68 20.75 -8.48
N PRO A 225 46.25 19.49 -8.64
CA PRO A 225 45.09 19.00 -7.91
C PRO A 225 45.42 19.15 -6.42
N GLN A 226 44.68 20.04 -5.74
CA GLN A 226 44.67 20.06 -4.29
C GLN A 226 44.37 18.63 -3.83
N SER A 227 45.14 18.18 -2.85
CA SER A 227 45.13 16.83 -2.31
C SER A 227 43.70 16.29 -2.23
N LYS A 228 43.41 15.22 -2.96
CA LYS A 228 42.29 14.32 -2.66
C LYS A 228 42.52 13.88 -1.21
N GLU A 229 41.86 14.53 -0.26
CA GLU A 229 41.62 13.93 1.05
C GLU A 229 41.09 12.52 0.76
N PRO A 230 41.75 11.45 1.23
CA PRO A 230 41.31 10.10 0.92
C PRO A 230 39.90 9.95 1.48
N PHE A 231 38.92 9.73 0.60
CA PHE A 231 37.57 9.36 1.02
C PHE A 231 37.71 8.19 2.01
N GLN A 232 37.42 8.43 3.28
CA GLN A 232 37.38 7.37 4.27
C GLN A 232 36.23 6.46 3.89
N ASP A 233 36.57 5.23 3.55
CA ASP A 233 35.61 4.20 3.18
C ASP A 233 34.78 3.84 4.41
N LYS A 234 33.62 4.46 4.55
CA LYS A 234 32.71 4.30 5.69
C LYS A 234 32.11 2.89 5.66
N ASP A 235 32.02 2.25 6.83
CA ASP A 235 31.27 0.99 6.99
C ASP A 235 29.77 1.34 6.97
N ILE A 236 29.09 1.01 5.87
CA ILE A 236 27.65 1.28 5.67
C ILE A 236 26.77 0.18 6.29
N ARG A 237 27.36 -0.95 6.68
CA ARG A 237 26.59 -2.11 7.14
C ARG A 237 25.82 -1.83 8.42
N GLY A 238 26.37 -1.03 9.34
CA GLY A 238 25.71 -0.66 10.59
C GLY A 238 24.41 0.08 10.32
N ASP A 239 24.49 1.12 9.50
CA ASP A 239 23.37 1.99 9.11
C ASP A 239 22.30 1.18 8.36
N VAL A 240 22.70 0.31 7.41
CA VAL A 240 21.76 -0.57 6.70
C VAL A 240 21.07 -1.57 7.65
N ILE A 241 21.78 -2.14 8.62
CA ILE A 241 21.19 -3.06 9.62
C ILE A 241 20.16 -2.33 10.49
N GLU A 242 20.43 -1.07 10.83
CA GLU A 242 19.49 -0.22 11.56
C GLU A 242 18.24 0.06 10.72
N GLY A 243 18.39 0.49 9.46
CA GLY A 243 17.26 0.70 8.56
C GLY A 243 16.40 -0.55 8.32
N ILE A 244 17.01 -1.74 8.22
CA ILE A 244 16.23 -3.00 8.11
C ILE A 244 15.48 -3.33 9.41
N LYS A 245 16.02 -2.97 10.59
CA LYS A 245 15.30 -3.14 11.87
C LYS A 245 14.13 -2.16 11.98
N GLU A 246 14.31 -0.92 11.57
CA GLU A 246 13.23 0.07 11.50
C GLU A 246 12.09 -0.42 10.59
N LEU A 247 12.43 -0.98 9.42
CA LEU A 247 11.47 -1.61 8.53
C LEU A 247 10.72 -2.77 9.21
N MET A 248 11.41 -3.58 10.01
CA MET A 248 10.79 -4.69 10.74
C MET A 248 9.80 -4.18 11.79
N ASP A 249 10.17 -3.16 12.56
CA ASP A 249 9.32 -2.54 13.59
C ASP A 249 8.10 -1.85 12.94
N GLU A 250 8.28 -1.21 11.79
CA GLU A 250 7.18 -0.66 10.99
C GLU A 250 6.17 -1.77 10.63
N LEU A 251 6.61 -2.91 10.12
CA LEU A 251 5.73 -4.05 9.78
C LEU A 251 4.95 -4.60 11.00
N GLU A 252 5.44 -4.38 12.21
CA GLU A 252 4.73 -4.76 13.43
C GLU A 252 3.62 -3.78 13.77
N LEU A 253 3.86 -2.48 13.59
CA LEU A 253 2.96 -1.38 13.96
C LEU A 253 1.89 -1.06 12.89
N VAL A 254 2.02 -1.56 11.66
CA VAL A 254 1.09 -1.25 10.55
C VAL A 254 -0.39 -1.41 10.93
N ASP A 255 -0.78 -2.51 11.57
CA ASP A 255 -2.21 -2.76 11.87
C ASP A 255 -2.77 -1.74 12.87
N GLU A 256 -1.96 -1.31 13.85
CA GLU A 256 -2.36 -0.31 14.84
C GLU A 256 -2.48 1.08 14.19
N GLN A 257 -1.50 1.46 13.37
CA GLN A 257 -1.51 2.72 12.63
C GLN A 257 -2.70 2.80 11.65
N VAL A 258 -3.00 1.71 10.95
CA VAL A 258 -4.17 1.63 10.08
C VAL A 258 -5.47 1.69 10.90
N ALA A 259 -5.55 0.97 12.01
CA ALA A 259 -6.74 0.96 12.87
C ALA A 259 -7.02 2.34 13.49
N ALA A 260 -6.01 3.18 13.73
CA ALA A 260 -6.20 4.55 14.21
C ALA A 260 -7.05 5.41 13.26
N HIS A 261 -7.01 5.15 11.96
CA HIS A 261 -7.81 5.87 10.96
C HIS A 261 -9.29 5.45 10.96
N SER A 262 -9.66 4.37 11.66
CA SER A 262 -11.07 3.91 11.69
C SER A 262 -12.04 4.95 12.25
N GLU A 263 -11.55 5.84 13.12
CA GLU A 263 -12.37 6.84 13.78
C GLU A 263 -12.90 7.93 12.84
N THR A 264 -12.23 8.19 11.71
CA THR A 264 -12.69 9.20 10.74
C THR A 264 -13.62 8.60 9.69
N HIS A 265 -13.52 7.29 9.44
CA HIS A 265 -14.22 6.63 8.33
C HIS A 265 -15.49 5.88 8.73
N ILE A 266 -15.62 5.42 9.99
CA ILE A 266 -16.80 4.67 10.47
C ILE A 266 -17.60 5.55 11.43
N HIS A 267 -18.88 5.76 11.14
CA HIS A 267 -19.81 6.51 11.98
C HIS A 267 -20.86 5.60 12.65
N ALA A 268 -21.60 6.15 13.60
CA ALA A 268 -22.63 5.40 14.32
C ALA A 268 -23.84 5.11 13.41
N ASN A 269 -24.45 3.94 13.58
CA ASN A 269 -25.62 3.46 12.83
C ASN A 269 -25.39 3.32 11.31
N GLU A 270 -24.14 3.20 10.87
CA GLU A 270 -23.83 2.86 9.48
C GLU A 270 -23.87 1.35 9.26
N ILE A 271 -24.22 0.95 8.03
CA ILE A 271 -24.16 -0.42 7.56
C ILE A 271 -22.92 -0.55 6.68
N VAL A 272 -21.93 -1.31 7.16
CA VAL A 272 -20.64 -1.51 6.50
C VAL A 272 -20.58 -2.93 5.95
N MET A 273 -20.37 -3.08 4.64
CA MET A 273 -20.17 -4.39 4.03
C MET A 273 -18.69 -4.73 3.96
N VAL A 274 -18.34 -5.97 4.29
CA VAL A 274 -16.96 -6.45 4.37
C VAL A 274 -16.83 -7.77 3.64
N LEU A 275 -15.79 -7.91 2.82
CA LEU A 275 -15.48 -9.16 2.13
C LEU A 275 -14.34 -9.92 2.82
N GLY A 276 -14.61 -11.19 3.15
CA GLY A 276 -13.63 -12.12 3.67
C GLY A 276 -13.14 -11.81 5.09
N SER A 277 -12.08 -12.50 5.50
CA SER A 277 -11.48 -12.38 6.82
C SER A 277 -10.05 -11.84 6.72
N SER A 278 -9.89 -10.54 6.91
CA SER A 278 -8.57 -9.88 6.96
C SER A 278 -8.26 -9.40 8.38
N PRO A 279 -7.07 -9.74 8.95
CA PRO A 279 -6.67 -9.27 10.28
C PRO A 279 -6.64 -7.74 10.41
N THR A 280 -6.17 -7.05 9.37
CA THR A 280 -6.10 -5.58 9.36
C THR A 280 -7.51 -4.96 9.35
N LEU A 281 -8.46 -5.54 8.61
CA LEU A 281 -9.86 -5.08 8.64
C LEU A 281 -10.51 -5.36 9.98
N GLN A 282 -10.23 -6.52 10.59
CA GLN A 282 -10.73 -6.85 11.91
C GLN A 282 -10.23 -5.83 12.94
N ALA A 283 -8.92 -5.54 12.98
CA ALA A 283 -8.35 -4.53 13.86
C ALA A 283 -8.98 -3.13 13.64
N PHE A 284 -9.20 -2.76 12.38
CA PHE A 284 -9.85 -1.50 11.99
C PHE A 284 -11.29 -1.40 12.51
N LEU A 285 -12.10 -2.44 12.33
CA LEU A 285 -13.48 -2.50 12.83
C LEU A 285 -13.54 -2.53 14.36
N MET A 286 -12.64 -3.28 14.99
CA MET A 286 -12.55 -3.40 16.44
C MET A 286 -12.24 -2.07 17.12
N LYS A 287 -11.31 -1.28 16.56
CA LYS A 287 -11.00 0.06 17.08
C LYS A 287 -12.19 1.01 16.97
N ALA A 288 -12.93 0.99 15.85
CA ALA A 288 -14.15 1.79 15.70
C ALA A 288 -15.27 1.35 16.65
N ALA A 289 -15.42 0.05 16.88
CA ALA A 289 -16.49 -0.54 17.70
C ALA A 289 -16.43 -0.12 19.18
N VAL A 290 -15.24 0.24 19.67
CA VAL A 290 -15.08 0.75 21.04
C VAL A 290 -15.81 2.07 21.25
N LYS A 291 -15.77 2.95 20.25
CA LYS A 291 -16.35 4.30 20.34
C LYS A 291 -17.77 4.38 19.78
N ARG A 292 -18.12 3.53 18.80
CA ARG A 292 -19.36 3.65 18.02
C ARG A 292 -20.04 2.31 17.81
N LYS A 293 -21.36 2.33 17.77
CA LYS A 293 -22.20 1.19 17.39
C LYS A 293 -22.58 1.32 15.92
N PHE A 294 -22.36 0.26 15.15
CA PHE A 294 -22.67 0.17 13.73
C PHE A 294 -22.93 -1.31 13.38
N THR A 295 -23.43 -1.56 12.18
CA THR A 295 -23.78 -2.90 11.71
C THR A 295 -22.80 -3.31 10.61
N VAL A 296 -22.30 -4.55 10.68
CA VAL A 296 -21.36 -5.11 9.71
C VAL A 296 -22.02 -6.25 8.96
N VAL A 297 -22.06 -6.15 7.64
CA VAL A 297 -22.48 -7.22 6.73
C VAL A 297 -21.24 -7.94 6.22
N MET A 298 -20.97 -9.14 6.74
CA MET A 298 -19.85 -9.98 6.34
C MET A 298 -20.26 -10.89 5.19
N ILE A 299 -19.49 -10.88 4.12
CA ILE A 299 -19.61 -11.79 2.99
C ILE A 299 -18.71 -13.01 3.26
N GLU A 300 -19.24 -14.22 3.05
CA GLU A 300 -18.52 -15.45 3.39
C GLU A 300 -17.23 -15.67 2.57
N ALA A 301 -17.17 -15.21 1.30
CA ALA A 301 -16.05 -15.44 0.38
C ALA A 301 -15.79 -16.93 0.16
N TYR A 302 -16.82 -17.62 -0.34
CA TYR A 302 -16.75 -19.03 -0.69
C TYR A 302 -15.95 -19.23 -1.98
N PRO A 303 -15.11 -20.28 -2.11
CA PRO A 303 -14.87 -21.38 -1.17
C PRO A 303 -13.72 -21.14 -0.17
N ASN A 304 -12.77 -20.26 -0.51
CA ASN A 304 -11.44 -20.24 0.11
C ASN A 304 -11.41 -19.66 1.53
N ASP A 305 -12.11 -18.54 1.75
CA ASP A 305 -12.06 -17.79 3.03
C ASP A 305 -13.31 -18.04 3.91
N SER A 306 -14.28 -18.81 3.39
CA SER A 306 -15.55 -19.14 4.06
C SER A 306 -15.39 -19.62 5.52
N ARG A 307 -14.46 -20.55 5.75
CA ARG A 307 -14.20 -21.09 7.09
C ARG A 307 -13.61 -20.03 8.02
N ALA A 308 -12.65 -19.24 7.54
CA ALA A 308 -12.03 -18.18 8.34
C ALA A 308 -13.06 -17.12 8.73
N THR A 309 -13.90 -16.69 7.79
CA THR A 309 -15.00 -15.74 8.05
C THR A 309 -15.99 -16.29 9.07
N GLN A 310 -16.35 -17.57 8.97
CA GLN A 310 -17.22 -18.23 9.94
C GLN A 310 -16.55 -18.37 11.32
N ASP A 311 -15.26 -18.69 11.38
CA ASP A 311 -14.52 -18.83 12.63
C ASP A 311 -14.41 -17.50 13.38
N VAL A 312 -14.23 -16.39 12.65
CA VAL A 312 -14.28 -15.03 13.21
C VAL A 312 -15.61 -14.77 13.90
N LEU A 313 -16.73 -15.29 13.39
CA LEU A 313 -18.07 -15.14 13.96
C LEU A 313 -18.40 -16.16 15.07
N LYS A 314 -17.91 -17.40 14.94
CA LYS A 314 -18.23 -18.54 15.81
C LYS A 314 -17.47 -18.56 17.13
N ALA A 315 -16.36 -17.85 17.27
CA ALA A 315 -15.54 -17.95 18.48
C ALA A 315 -16.36 -17.56 19.73
N PRO A 316 -16.58 -18.50 20.67
CA PRO A 316 -17.41 -18.24 21.82
C PRO A 316 -16.69 -17.25 22.74
N SER A 317 -17.43 -16.22 23.12
CA SER A 317 -17.07 -15.28 24.15
C SER A 317 -16.71 -16.01 25.45
N LYS A 318 -15.39 -16.15 25.71
CA LYS A 318 -14.85 -16.25 27.08
C LYS A 318 -14.78 -14.87 27.76
N PHE A 319 -15.38 -13.85 27.14
CA PHE A 319 -15.47 -12.47 27.61
C PHE A 319 -16.92 -12.09 27.97
N THR A 320 -17.75 -13.08 28.30
CA THR A 320 -19.14 -12.88 28.78
C THR A 320 -19.22 -12.53 30.26
N THR A 321 -18.09 -12.42 30.97
CA THR A 321 -18.13 -11.82 32.31
C THR A 321 -18.28 -10.30 32.16
N PRO A 322 -19.29 -9.68 32.81
CA PRO A 322 -19.54 -8.22 32.73
C PRO A 322 -18.39 -7.35 33.27
N THR A 323 -17.34 -7.98 33.81
CA THR A 323 -16.07 -7.37 34.22
C THR A 323 -15.13 -7.07 33.04
N GLY A 324 -15.15 -7.88 31.97
CA GLY A 324 -14.32 -7.69 30.78
C GLY A 324 -14.74 -6.48 29.95
N LEU A 325 -16.04 -6.37 29.61
CA LEU A 325 -16.59 -5.19 28.91
C LEU A 325 -16.34 -3.89 29.69
N LYS A 326 -16.36 -3.95 31.03
CA LYS A 326 -16.07 -2.80 31.90
C LYS A 326 -14.58 -2.46 31.98
N GLN A 327 -13.67 -3.40 31.74
CA GLN A 327 -12.23 -3.12 31.64
C GLN A 327 -11.88 -2.50 30.29
N MET A 328 -12.43 -3.00 29.17
CA MET A 328 -12.25 -2.37 27.85
C MET A 328 -12.83 -0.94 27.80
N GLY A 329 -14.02 -0.72 28.38
CA GLY A 329 -14.61 0.62 28.45
C GLY A 329 -13.86 1.60 29.39
N LYS A 330 -13.12 1.09 30.39
CA LYS A 330 -12.30 1.92 31.29
C LYS A 330 -10.94 2.28 30.68
N ASN A 331 -10.35 1.42 29.85
CA ASN A 331 -9.14 1.72 29.10
C ASN A 331 -9.44 2.67 27.92
N ALA A 332 -10.64 2.56 27.32
CA ALA A 332 -11.13 3.46 26.28
C ALA A 332 -11.39 4.90 26.77
N ALA A 333 -11.74 5.10 28.04
CA ALA A 333 -11.92 6.43 28.64
C ALA A 333 -10.58 7.16 28.91
N LYS A 334 -9.44 6.51 28.65
CA LYS A 334 -8.08 7.04 28.88
C LYS A 334 -7.26 7.27 27.60
N ASP A 335 -7.85 7.12 26.41
CA ASP A 335 -7.11 7.15 25.13
C ASP A 335 -5.90 6.19 25.11
N GLU A 336 -5.93 5.09 25.88
CA GLU A 336 -4.88 4.07 25.81
C GLU A 336 -5.06 3.23 24.52
N PRO A 337 -3.97 2.90 23.80
CA PRO A 337 -4.03 2.07 22.61
C PRO A 337 -4.63 0.69 22.94
N LEU A 338 -5.50 0.19 22.07
CA LEU A 338 -6.07 -1.15 22.20
C LEU A 338 -4.92 -2.15 22.09
N THR A 339 -4.82 -3.10 23.01
CA THR A 339 -3.71 -4.07 22.95
C THR A 339 -3.88 -5.02 21.76
N THR A 340 -2.78 -5.50 21.18
CA THR A 340 -2.77 -6.43 20.03
C THR A 340 -3.61 -7.70 20.26
N ALA A 341 -3.82 -8.08 21.52
CA ALA A 341 -4.67 -9.20 21.91
C ALA A 341 -6.18 -8.86 21.84
N GLU A 342 -6.57 -7.63 22.21
CA GLU A 342 -7.95 -7.14 22.11
C GLU A 342 -8.36 -6.91 20.64
N MET A 343 -7.40 -6.51 19.78
CA MET A 343 -7.64 -6.39 18.33
C MET A 343 -7.94 -7.73 17.64
N LYS A 344 -7.50 -8.86 18.23
CA LYS A 344 -7.75 -10.22 17.72
C LYS A 344 -9.08 -10.82 18.23
N ALA A 345 -9.81 -10.13 19.09
CA ALA A 345 -11.09 -10.62 19.59
C ALA A 345 -12.19 -10.57 18.50
N THR A 346 -13.20 -11.42 18.64
CA THR A 346 -14.32 -11.53 17.70
C THR A 346 -15.22 -10.29 17.76
N LEU A 347 -15.68 -9.79 16.60
CA LEU A 347 -16.59 -8.64 16.48
C LEU A 347 -17.85 -8.77 17.37
N THR A 348 -18.41 -9.98 17.46
CA THR A 348 -19.57 -10.30 18.30
C THR A 348 -19.30 -10.06 19.80
N SER A 349 -18.05 -10.24 20.25
CA SER A 349 -17.68 -10.05 21.66
C SER A 349 -17.67 -8.58 22.09
N VAL A 350 -17.48 -7.67 21.13
CA VAL A 350 -17.47 -6.21 21.36
C VAL A 350 -18.87 -5.61 21.28
N GLY A 351 -19.86 -6.40 20.84
CA GLY A 351 -21.25 -5.96 20.70
C GLY A 351 -21.55 -5.24 19.39
N VAL A 352 -20.74 -5.49 18.34
CA VAL A 352 -21.05 -5.09 16.96
C VAL A 352 -22.11 -6.04 16.41
N GLU A 353 -23.14 -5.49 15.76
CA GLU A 353 -24.13 -6.31 15.06
C GLU A 353 -23.52 -6.84 13.76
N THR A 354 -23.35 -8.15 13.65
CA THR A 354 -22.75 -8.80 12.47
C THR A 354 -23.79 -9.66 11.75
N ILE A 355 -23.95 -9.45 10.44
CA ILE A 355 -24.83 -10.20 9.56
C ILE A 355 -23.96 -10.97 8.56
N LEU A 356 -24.04 -12.29 8.55
CA LEU A 356 -23.35 -13.12 7.54
C LEU A 356 -24.25 -13.34 6.33
N ILE A 357 -23.73 -13.09 5.13
CA ILE A 357 -24.45 -13.31 3.87
C ILE A 357 -23.63 -14.19 2.91
N PRO A 358 -24.29 -14.98 2.05
CA PRO A 358 -23.61 -15.66 0.96
C PRO A 358 -23.22 -14.67 -0.15
N ASP A 359 -22.23 -15.04 -0.96
CA ASP A 359 -21.71 -14.20 -2.04
C ASP A 359 -22.79 -13.82 -3.07
N SER A 360 -23.77 -14.72 -3.27
CA SER A 360 -24.92 -14.50 -4.17
C SER A 360 -25.92 -13.46 -3.67
N ALA A 361 -25.96 -13.17 -2.36
CA ALA A 361 -26.87 -12.20 -1.78
C ALA A 361 -26.33 -10.75 -1.79
N VAL A 362 -25.08 -10.55 -2.22
CA VAL A 362 -24.44 -9.23 -2.28
C VAL A 362 -25.31 -8.19 -3.01
N PRO A 363 -25.82 -8.44 -4.24
CA PRO A 363 -26.62 -7.46 -4.96
C PRO A 363 -27.95 -7.11 -4.27
N ALA A 364 -28.54 -8.07 -3.55
CA ALA A 364 -29.81 -7.85 -2.85
C ALA A 364 -29.64 -6.93 -1.63
N VAL A 365 -28.52 -7.06 -0.92
CA VAL A 365 -28.24 -6.30 0.31
C VAL A 365 -27.58 -4.96 0.02
N MET A 366 -26.94 -4.81 -1.15
CA MET A 366 -26.18 -3.62 -1.53
C MET A 366 -26.98 -2.31 -1.37
N SER A 367 -28.27 -2.30 -1.70
CA SER A 367 -29.17 -1.13 -1.55
C SER A 367 -29.27 -0.53 -0.14
N ARG A 368 -28.86 -1.27 0.90
CA ARG A 368 -28.92 -0.85 2.31
C ARG A 368 -27.54 -0.51 2.89
N VAL A 369 -26.47 -0.79 2.16
CA VAL A 369 -25.10 -0.61 2.62
C VAL A 369 -24.67 0.84 2.38
N ASN A 370 -23.97 1.43 3.35
CA ASN A 370 -23.45 2.79 3.23
C ASN A 370 -22.04 2.82 2.62
N LYS A 371 -21.23 1.79 2.89
CA LYS A 371 -19.84 1.68 2.40
C LYS A 371 -19.39 0.23 2.35
N VAL A 372 -18.49 -0.06 1.42
CA VAL A 372 -17.81 -1.35 1.32
C VAL A 372 -16.38 -1.21 1.80
N LEU A 373 -15.96 -2.02 2.76
CA LEU A 373 -14.58 -2.14 3.19
C LEU A 373 -13.97 -3.43 2.64
N MET A 374 -12.83 -3.31 1.96
CA MET A 374 -12.10 -4.47 1.44
C MET A 374 -10.69 -4.53 2.01
N GLY A 375 -10.24 -5.75 2.29
CA GLY A 375 -8.83 -6.05 2.46
C GLY A 375 -8.19 -6.27 1.10
N THR A 376 -6.87 -6.26 1.06
CA THR A 376 -6.12 -6.58 -0.16
C THR A 376 -4.94 -7.48 0.16
N HIS A 377 -4.54 -8.27 -0.83
CA HIS A 377 -3.29 -9.01 -0.79
C HIS A 377 -2.13 -8.15 -1.30
N VAL A 378 -2.33 -7.50 -2.45
CA VAL A 378 -1.34 -6.62 -3.09
C VAL A 378 -2.05 -5.48 -3.82
N ILE A 379 -1.50 -4.27 -3.75
CA ILE A 379 -1.93 -3.11 -4.55
C ILE A 379 -0.86 -2.83 -5.60
N LEU A 380 -1.25 -2.59 -6.85
CA LEU A 380 -0.35 -2.34 -7.98
C LEU A 380 -0.17 -0.84 -8.24
N ARG A 381 0.82 -0.49 -9.07
CA ARG A 381 1.19 0.91 -9.34
C ARG A 381 0.06 1.76 -9.92
N ASN A 382 -0.81 1.15 -10.74
CA ASN A 382 -1.95 1.81 -11.36
C ASN A 382 -3.17 1.94 -10.44
N GLY A 383 -3.06 1.51 -9.19
CA GLY A 383 -4.19 1.43 -8.25
C GLY A 383 -5.09 0.22 -8.46
N SER A 384 -4.79 -0.71 -9.39
CA SER A 384 -5.46 -2.01 -9.36
C SER A 384 -5.00 -2.80 -8.13
N MET A 385 -5.78 -3.78 -7.70
CA MET A 385 -5.39 -4.65 -6.59
C MET A 385 -5.72 -6.11 -6.86
N ILE A 386 -5.00 -6.97 -6.16
CA ILE A 386 -5.26 -8.40 -6.07
C ILE A 386 -5.77 -8.68 -4.66
N THR A 387 -6.91 -9.33 -4.55
CA THR A 387 -7.59 -9.59 -3.28
C THR A 387 -8.34 -10.91 -3.31
N THR A 388 -9.05 -11.27 -2.24
CA THR A 388 -9.85 -12.49 -2.13
C THR A 388 -10.82 -12.64 -3.31
N ALA A 389 -11.04 -13.90 -3.72
CA ALA A 389 -12.02 -14.26 -4.73
C ALA A 389 -13.39 -13.60 -4.52
N GLY A 390 -14.01 -13.11 -5.59
CA GLY A 390 -15.34 -12.49 -5.57
C GLY A 390 -15.33 -10.98 -5.31
N ALA A 391 -14.19 -10.39 -4.96
CA ALA A 391 -14.10 -8.94 -4.70
C ALA A 391 -14.47 -8.08 -5.90
N ARG A 392 -14.17 -8.52 -7.13
CA ARG A 392 -14.51 -7.76 -8.33
C ARG A 392 -16.02 -7.64 -8.49
N THR A 393 -16.76 -8.70 -8.19
CA THR A 393 -18.23 -8.71 -8.23
C THR A 393 -18.80 -7.73 -7.20
N VAL A 394 -18.26 -7.74 -5.98
CA VAL A 394 -18.68 -6.81 -4.91
C VAL A 394 -18.37 -5.36 -5.32
N ALA A 395 -17.17 -5.08 -5.83
CA ALA A 395 -16.77 -3.74 -6.24
C ALA A 395 -17.59 -3.23 -7.43
N ARG A 396 -17.89 -4.09 -8.40
CA ARG A 396 -18.74 -3.74 -9.54
C ARG A 396 -20.18 -3.46 -9.11
N CYS A 397 -20.71 -4.25 -8.19
CA CYS A 397 -22.04 -4.03 -7.62
C CYS A 397 -22.09 -2.73 -6.80
N ALA A 398 -21.04 -2.44 -6.03
CA ALA A 398 -20.94 -1.18 -5.28
C ALA A 398 -20.91 0.04 -6.22
N GLN A 399 -20.17 -0.04 -7.33
CA GLN A 399 -20.14 1.00 -8.36
C GLN A 399 -21.53 1.25 -8.98
N GLU A 400 -22.29 0.19 -9.27
CA GLU A 400 -23.66 0.31 -9.80
C GLU A 400 -24.62 0.98 -8.81
N HIS A 401 -24.46 0.70 -7.53
CA HIS A 401 -25.23 1.33 -6.45
C HIS A 401 -24.66 2.67 -5.97
N SER A 402 -23.57 3.18 -6.57
CA SER A 402 -22.87 4.40 -6.16
C SER A 402 -22.44 4.38 -4.68
N ILE A 403 -22.04 3.21 -4.18
CA ILE A 403 -21.55 3.03 -2.82
C ILE A 403 -20.02 3.06 -2.84
N PRO A 404 -19.39 3.86 -1.96
CA PRO A 404 -17.95 3.98 -1.94
C PRO A 404 -17.27 2.68 -1.50
N VAL A 405 -16.25 2.26 -2.26
CA VAL A 405 -15.36 1.14 -1.95
C VAL A 405 -14.07 1.68 -1.34
N VAL A 406 -13.84 1.33 -0.08
CA VAL A 406 -12.67 1.74 0.70
C VAL A 406 -11.80 0.52 0.98
N VAL A 407 -10.52 0.60 0.65
CA VAL A 407 -9.58 -0.50 0.81
C VAL A 407 -8.59 -0.22 1.91
N VAL A 408 -8.42 -1.18 2.81
CA VAL A 408 -7.58 -1.07 4.00
C VAL A 408 -6.36 -1.97 3.82
N SER A 409 -5.17 -1.37 3.83
CA SER A 409 -3.92 -2.07 3.54
C SER A 409 -2.70 -1.43 4.19
N GLY A 410 -1.67 -2.22 4.50
CA GLY A 410 -0.35 -1.68 4.82
C GLY A 410 0.43 -1.28 3.56
N VAL A 411 1.36 -0.33 3.71
CA VAL A 411 2.26 0.10 2.60
C VAL A 411 3.14 -1.04 2.06
N TYR A 412 3.49 -2.03 2.88
CA TYR A 412 4.32 -3.17 2.44
C TYR A 412 3.66 -4.06 1.37
N LYS A 413 2.34 -3.94 1.18
CA LYS A 413 1.58 -4.62 0.12
C LYS A 413 1.53 -3.84 -1.19
N LEU A 414 1.99 -2.60 -1.20
CA LEU A 414 2.04 -1.76 -2.39
C LEU A 414 3.18 -2.24 -3.29
N SER A 415 2.91 -2.50 -4.56
CA SER A 415 3.88 -3.01 -5.53
C SER A 415 4.10 -2.01 -6.65
N PRO A 416 5.35 -1.76 -7.08
CA PRO A 416 5.64 -0.90 -8.22
C PRO A 416 5.32 -1.55 -9.58
N LEU A 417 4.89 -2.81 -9.59
CA LEU A 417 4.58 -3.55 -10.81
C LEU A 417 3.31 -3.05 -11.47
N TYR A 418 3.30 -3.16 -12.80
CA TYR A 418 2.15 -2.84 -13.63
C TYR A 418 1.47 -4.14 -14.13
N PRO A 419 0.14 -4.27 -14.05
CA PRO A 419 -0.57 -5.45 -14.51
C PRO A 419 -0.69 -5.47 -16.04
N PHE A 420 0.33 -5.94 -16.74
CA PHE A 420 0.25 -6.16 -18.20
C PHE A 420 -0.65 -7.35 -18.53
N ASP A 421 -0.54 -8.43 -17.76
CA ASP A 421 -1.38 -9.62 -17.85
C ASP A 421 -1.90 -9.99 -16.44
N PRO A 422 -3.12 -9.56 -16.07
CA PRO A 422 -3.64 -9.80 -14.73
C PRO A 422 -3.83 -11.29 -14.43
N ASP A 423 -4.13 -12.11 -15.43
CA ASP A 423 -4.45 -13.53 -15.25
C ASP A 423 -3.21 -14.32 -14.84
N SER A 424 -2.02 -13.94 -15.34
CA SER A 424 -0.74 -14.52 -14.91
C SER A 424 -0.46 -14.34 -13.40
N MET A 425 -0.99 -13.26 -12.83
CA MET A 425 -0.79 -12.89 -11.42
C MET A 425 -1.75 -13.64 -10.49
N LEU A 426 -2.86 -14.16 -11.03
CA LEU A 426 -3.88 -14.86 -10.25
C LEU A 426 -3.50 -16.32 -10.01
N GLU A 427 -3.78 -16.77 -8.79
CA GLU A 427 -3.51 -18.13 -8.35
C GLU A 427 -4.78 -18.98 -8.31
N THR A 428 -4.71 -20.15 -8.95
CA THR A 428 -5.70 -21.21 -8.79
C THR A 428 -5.35 -22.09 -7.58
N GLY A 429 -6.34 -22.33 -6.73
CA GLY A 429 -6.27 -23.16 -5.54
C GLY A 429 -6.75 -24.58 -5.79
N GLU A 430 -7.02 -25.29 -4.70
CA GLU A 430 -7.46 -26.68 -4.73
C GLU A 430 -8.92 -26.79 -5.18
N SER A 431 -9.19 -27.60 -6.21
CA SER A 431 -10.55 -27.84 -6.73
C SER A 431 -11.44 -28.62 -5.73
N SER A 432 -10.82 -29.36 -4.81
CA SER A 432 -11.50 -30.10 -3.74
C SER A 432 -12.30 -29.22 -2.78
N THR A 433 -11.98 -27.92 -2.71
CA THR A 433 -12.69 -26.95 -1.87
C THR A 433 -14.02 -26.52 -2.50
N VAL A 434 -14.14 -26.61 -3.83
CA VAL A 434 -15.37 -26.30 -4.55
C VAL A 434 -16.28 -27.52 -4.59
N ILE A 435 -15.71 -28.68 -4.92
CA ILE A 435 -16.45 -29.94 -5.05
C ILE A 435 -15.78 -31.08 -4.31
N GLY A 436 -16.58 -31.89 -3.63
CA GLY A 436 -16.09 -33.07 -2.92
C GLY A 436 -15.67 -34.16 -3.90
N TRP A 437 -14.61 -34.89 -3.57
CA TRP A 437 -14.16 -36.04 -4.38
C TRP A 437 -15.22 -37.14 -4.53
N ALA A 438 -16.20 -37.19 -3.63
CA ALA A 438 -17.31 -38.14 -3.69
C ALA A 438 -18.20 -37.98 -4.93
N ASP A 439 -18.22 -36.79 -5.54
CA ASP A 439 -19.09 -36.47 -6.68
C ASP A 439 -18.44 -36.89 -8.01
N SER A 440 -18.32 -38.22 -8.20
CA SER A 440 -17.64 -38.88 -9.33
C SER A 440 -18.11 -38.39 -10.71
N GLU A 441 -19.41 -38.09 -10.87
CA GLU A 441 -19.98 -37.65 -12.13
C GLU A 441 -19.49 -36.27 -12.57
N MET A 442 -19.34 -35.34 -11.63
CA MET A 442 -18.88 -33.98 -11.90
C MET A 442 -17.36 -33.94 -12.09
N VAL A 443 -16.61 -34.71 -11.29
CA VAL A 443 -15.14 -34.79 -11.41
C VAL A 443 -14.71 -35.39 -12.76
N GLY A 444 -15.48 -36.33 -13.31
CA GLY A 444 -15.19 -36.94 -14.60
C GLY A 444 -15.62 -36.12 -15.83
N ASN A 445 -16.66 -35.29 -15.69
CA ASN A 445 -17.31 -34.63 -16.84
C ASN A 445 -17.13 -33.11 -16.89
N ALA A 446 -16.61 -32.46 -15.84
CA ALA A 446 -16.48 -31.00 -15.78
C ALA A 446 -15.06 -30.56 -15.41
N GLU A 447 -14.63 -29.43 -15.97
CA GLU A 447 -13.41 -28.74 -15.56
C GLU A 447 -13.71 -27.86 -14.35
N ILE A 448 -13.04 -28.13 -13.22
CA ILE A 448 -13.28 -27.43 -11.95
C ILE A 448 -12.10 -26.50 -11.66
N ILE A 449 -12.35 -25.20 -11.76
CA ILE A 449 -11.36 -24.15 -11.51
C ILE A 449 -11.74 -23.41 -10.23
N ASN A 450 -10.78 -23.25 -9.32
CA ASN A 450 -10.95 -22.47 -8.08
C ASN A 450 -9.94 -21.32 -8.04
N PRO A 451 -10.29 -20.09 -8.45
CA PRO A 451 -9.43 -18.94 -8.22
C PRO A 451 -9.37 -18.61 -6.72
N THR A 452 -8.16 -18.47 -6.17
CA THR A 452 -7.96 -18.06 -4.78
C THR A 452 -8.07 -16.55 -4.61
N MET A 453 -7.61 -15.82 -5.62
CA MET A 453 -7.56 -14.38 -5.65
C MET A 453 -8.27 -13.87 -6.90
N ASP A 454 -8.70 -12.61 -6.85
CA ASP A 454 -9.37 -11.90 -7.91
C ASP A 454 -8.68 -10.55 -8.16
N PHE A 455 -8.77 -10.07 -9.39
CA PHE A 455 -8.19 -8.82 -9.83
C PHE A 455 -9.26 -7.73 -9.87
N VAL A 456 -9.09 -6.70 -9.06
CA VAL A 456 -9.99 -5.54 -9.01
C VAL A 456 -9.29 -4.34 -9.66
N PRO A 457 -9.82 -3.79 -10.77
CA PRO A 457 -9.27 -2.60 -11.38
C PRO A 457 -9.42 -1.38 -10.46
N GLY A 458 -8.44 -0.47 -10.47
CA GLY A 458 -8.43 0.71 -9.60
C GLY A 458 -9.58 1.69 -9.84
N GLU A 459 -10.27 1.59 -10.97
CA GLU A 459 -11.48 2.37 -11.28
C GLU A 459 -12.69 2.02 -10.40
N LEU A 460 -12.69 0.83 -9.79
CA LEU A 460 -13.76 0.39 -8.88
C LEU A 460 -13.49 0.77 -7.42
N VAL A 461 -12.43 1.54 -7.16
CA VAL A 461 -11.94 1.84 -5.82
C VAL A 461 -11.93 3.34 -5.63
N ASP A 462 -12.55 3.80 -4.55
CA ASP A 462 -12.65 5.23 -4.29
C ASP A 462 -11.51 5.72 -3.39
N HIS A 463 -11.15 4.90 -2.38
CA HIS A 463 -10.21 5.32 -1.35
C HIS A 463 -9.35 4.18 -0.81
N TYR A 464 -8.08 4.47 -0.56
CA TYR A 464 -7.12 3.60 0.11
C TYR A 464 -6.76 4.15 1.47
N ILE A 465 -6.91 3.34 2.52
CA ILE A 465 -6.45 3.64 3.87
C ILE A 465 -5.17 2.84 4.11
N THR A 466 -4.08 3.56 4.36
CA THR A 466 -2.77 3.01 4.68
C THR A 466 -2.27 3.49 6.04
N ASN A 467 -1.17 2.93 6.52
CA ASN A 467 -0.54 3.37 7.77
C ASN A 467 0.03 4.80 7.69
N VAL A 468 0.35 5.29 6.49
CA VAL A 468 0.83 6.67 6.27
C VAL A 468 -0.34 7.65 6.16
N GLY A 469 -1.48 7.20 5.63
CA GLY A 469 -2.68 8.01 5.49
C GLY A 469 -3.66 7.51 4.44
N GLY A 470 -4.63 8.36 4.12
CA GLY A 470 -5.65 8.12 3.09
C GLY A 470 -5.24 8.62 1.71
N TYR A 471 -5.38 7.78 0.68
CA TYR A 471 -4.99 8.07 -0.70
C TYR A 471 -6.12 7.77 -1.68
N THR A 472 -6.20 8.55 -2.76
CA THR A 472 -7.01 8.21 -3.93
C THR A 472 -6.19 7.33 -4.89
N PRO A 473 -6.83 6.50 -5.74
CA PRO A 473 -6.10 5.67 -6.70
C PRO A 473 -5.12 6.48 -7.58
N GLN A 474 -5.51 7.70 -7.94
CA GLN A 474 -4.69 8.61 -8.75
C GLN A 474 -3.45 9.14 -8.03
N ASN A 475 -3.47 9.24 -6.70
CA ASN A 475 -2.31 9.72 -5.94
C ASN A 475 -1.39 8.58 -5.48
N LEU A 476 -1.81 7.33 -5.68
CA LEU A 476 -1.09 6.15 -5.20
C LEU A 476 0.30 6.02 -5.84
N TYR A 477 0.49 6.44 -7.10
CA TYR A 477 1.80 6.38 -7.76
C TYR A 477 2.87 7.20 -7.03
N LYS A 478 2.50 8.31 -6.39
CA LYS A 478 3.44 9.13 -5.60
C LYS A 478 3.91 8.35 -4.38
N LEU A 479 2.99 7.66 -3.71
CA LEU A 479 3.35 6.81 -2.57
C LEU A 479 4.25 5.64 -3.02
N VAL A 480 3.99 5.04 -4.18
CA VAL A 480 4.88 4.01 -4.75
C VAL A 480 6.29 4.58 -4.98
N GLU A 481 6.39 5.75 -5.58
CA GLU A 481 7.67 6.41 -5.87
C GLU A 481 8.40 6.83 -4.59
N GLU A 482 7.69 7.30 -3.57
CA GLU A 482 8.27 7.61 -2.25
C GLU A 482 8.79 6.36 -1.53
N GLN A 483 8.15 5.20 -1.71
CA GLN A 483 8.52 3.97 -1.01
C GLN A 483 9.63 3.15 -1.71
N TYR A 484 9.69 3.21 -3.05
CA TYR A 484 10.61 2.39 -3.85
C TYR A 484 11.66 3.20 -4.63
N GLY A 485 11.54 4.52 -4.67
CA GLY A 485 12.36 5.40 -5.49
C GLY A 485 12.13 5.21 -7.00
N ASN A 486 12.91 5.92 -7.82
CA ASN A 486 12.87 5.81 -9.28
C ASN A 486 13.71 4.67 -9.86
N ALA A 487 14.36 3.90 -9.00
CA ALA A 487 15.17 2.78 -9.45
C ALA A 487 14.25 1.61 -9.82
N ASN A 488 14.02 1.44 -11.12
CA ASN A 488 13.46 0.21 -11.68
C ASN A 488 14.44 -0.95 -11.42
N ASP A 489 14.44 -1.47 -10.20
CA ASP A 489 15.05 -2.76 -9.92
C ASP A 489 14.15 -3.82 -10.52
N THR A 490 14.45 -4.15 -11.77
CA THR A 490 14.02 -5.37 -12.42
C THR A 490 14.58 -6.55 -11.64
N LEU A 491 13.77 -7.01 -10.70
CA LEU A 491 13.94 -8.26 -9.95
C LEU A 491 13.27 -9.44 -10.66
N GLU A 492 12.63 -9.19 -11.80
CA GLU A 492 11.90 -10.14 -12.64
C GLU A 492 12.70 -10.54 -13.87
#